data_AF-A0A662ULI7-F1
#
_entry.id   AF-A0A662ULI7-F1
#
_cell.length_a   1.000
_cell.length_b   1.000
_cell.length_c   1.000
_cell.angle_alpha   90.00
_cell.angle_beta   90.00
_cell.angle_gamma   90.00
#
_symmetry.space_group_name_H-M   'P 1'
#
loop_
_entity.id
_entity.type
_entity.pdbx_description
1 polymer ?
#
loop_
_entity_poly.entity_id
_entity_poly.type
_entity_poly.pdbx_seq_one_letter_code
_entity_poly.pdbx_strand_id
1 'polypeptide(L)'
;MLAQTSSHSRFAYTPGWRAPEQVYSDLRSKAVERGLENRIDVYQLGNLILHLLTGYSIDGEDVFKKDHVQQTLGKVANTKLRSLLFNMLRPDPEERPSMDEVLRKLVKIYHELG
;
A
#
# COMPACT_ATOMS: atom_id res chain seq x y z
N MET A 1 5.46 41.71 -4.24
CA MET A 1 5.14 40.30 -4.55
C MET A 1 6.01 39.42 -3.68
N LEU A 2 5.47 38.92 -2.57
CA LEU A 2 6.16 37.94 -1.72
C LEU A 2 5.74 36.56 -2.21
N ALA A 3 6.69 35.80 -2.74
CA ALA A 3 6.46 34.46 -3.24
C ALA A 3 5.94 33.57 -2.09
N GLN A 4 4.76 32.97 -2.29
CA GLN A 4 4.32 31.84 -1.49
C GLN A 4 5.35 30.74 -1.63
N THR A 5 6.26 30.62 -0.66
CA THR A 5 7.03 29.39 -0.46
C THR A 5 6.03 28.32 -0.07
N SER A 6 5.72 27.44 -1.03
CA SER A 6 4.91 26.25 -0.82
C SER A 6 5.44 25.49 0.40
N SER A 7 4.65 25.48 1.48
CA SER A 7 4.79 24.51 2.57
C SER A 7 4.34 23.13 2.06
N HIS A 8 5.06 22.60 1.08
CA HIS A 8 5.04 21.16 0.86
C HIS A 8 6.04 20.61 1.87
N SER A 9 5.54 20.18 3.04
CA SER A 9 6.27 19.16 3.78
C SER A 9 6.44 18.01 2.79
N ARG A 10 7.64 17.91 2.19
CA ARG A 10 8.04 16.72 1.46
C ARG A 10 7.99 15.62 2.51
N PHE A 11 6.94 14.82 2.50
CA PHE A 11 6.89 13.60 3.29
C PHE A 11 8.20 12.87 3.00
N ALA A 12 9.08 12.79 4.01
CA ALA A 12 10.30 12.02 3.88
C ALA A 12 9.86 10.55 3.84
N TYR A 13 9.92 9.95 2.66
CA TYR A 13 9.53 8.56 2.46
C TYR A 13 10.74 7.74 2.04
N THR A 14 10.72 6.45 2.39
CA THR A 14 11.70 5.48 1.92
C THR A 14 11.30 5.01 0.52
N PRO A 15 12.12 5.22 -0.52
CA PRO A 15 11.86 4.65 -1.84
C PRO A 15 11.68 3.13 -1.75
N GLY A 16 10.70 2.59 -2.47
CA GLY A 16 10.31 1.18 -2.41
C GLY A 16 9.09 0.91 -1.52
N TRP A 17 8.61 1.89 -0.75
CA TRP A 17 7.60 1.67 0.30
C TRP A 17 6.39 2.59 0.19
N ARG A 18 6.48 3.63 -0.63
CA ARG A 18 5.45 4.67 -0.69
C ARG A 18 4.10 4.12 -1.12
N ALA A 19 3.04 4.64 -0.53
CA ALA A 19 1.72 4.51 -1.08
C ALA A 19 1.55 5.44 -2.30
N PRO A 20 0.71 5.07 -3.29
CA PRO A 20 0.44 5.86 -4.51
C PRO A 20 0.08 7.33 -4.25
N GLU A 21 -0.73 7.62 -3.24
CA GLU A 21 -1.13 8.98 -2.82
C GLU A 21 0.01 9.82 -2.24
N GLN A 22 1.16 9.21 -1.91
CA GLN A 22 2.38 9.93 -1.56
C GLN A 22 3.17 10.38 -2.81
N VAL A 23 2.75 9.92 -3.99
CA VAL A 23 3.37 10.18 -5.30
C VAL A 23 2.43 11.02 -6.18
N TYR A 24 1.17 10.62 -6.29
CA TYR A 24 0.19 11.20 -7.21
C TYR A 24 -0.76 12.15 -6.45
N SER A 25 -0.82 13.41 -6.88
CA SER A 25 -1.57 14.47 -6.20
C SER A 25 -3.09 14.30 -6.29
N ASP A 26 -3.61 13.70 -7.36
CA ASP A 26 -5.04 13.41 -7.53
C ASP A 26 -5.51 12.35 -6.52
N LEU A 27 -4.75 11.27 -6.34
CA LEU A 27 -5.02 10.27 -5.31
C LEU A 27 -4.92 10.87 -3.91
N ARG A 28 -3.94 11.76 -3.68
CA ARG A 28 -3.81 12.49 -2.41
C ARG A 28 -5.02 13.34 -2.10
N SER A 29 -5.48 14.15 -3.06
CA SER A 29 -6.65 15.00 -2.90
C SER A 29 -7.89 14.18 -2.54
N LYS A 30 -8.12 13.06 -3.24
CA LYS A 30 -9.21 12.12 -2.94
C LYS A 30 -9.09 11.51 -1.54
N ALA A 31 -7.89 11.07 -1.15
CA ALA A 31 -7.66 10.48 0.17
C ALA A 31 -8.00 11.47 1.29
N VAL A 32 -7.57 12.74 1.16
CA VAL A 32 -7.87 13.81 2.13
C VAL A 32 -9.35 14.14 2.15
N GLU A 33 -10.00 14.29 0.99
CA GLU A 33 -11.43 14.59 0.90
C GLU A 33 -12.29 13.50 1.58
N ARG A 34 -11.85 12.25 1.50
CA ARG A 34 -12.54 11.08 2.06
C ARG A 34 -12.10 10.71 3.48
N GLY A 35 -11.08 11.36 4.04
CA GLY A 35 -10.52 11.01 5.36
C GLY A 35 -9.84 9.63 5.40
N LEU A 36 -9.19 9.24 4.30
CA LEU A 36 -8.56 7.94 4.08
C LEU A 36 -7.03 7.98 4.15
N GLU A 37 -6.42 9.03 4.69
CA GLU A 37 -4.95 9.15 4.76
C GLU A 37 -4.29 8.03 5.57
N ASN A 38 -5.03 7.43 6.52
CA ASN A 38 -4.57 6.26 7.27
C ASN A 38 -4.38 5.00 6.40
N ARG A 39 -4.89 4.98 5.17
CA ARG A 39 -4.69 3.88 4.21
C ARG A 39 -3.27 3.82 3.65
N ILE A 40 -2.45 4.85 3.87
CA ILE A 40 -1.01 4.81 3.60
C ILE A 40 -0.37 3.67 4.39
N ASP A 41 -0.67 3.57 5.69
CA ASP A 41 -0.08 2.56 6.58
C ASP A 41 -0.49 1.13 6.19
N VAL A 42 -1.70 0.96 5.66
CA VAL A 42 -2.16 -0.33 5.12
C VAL A 42 -1.31 -0.75 3.92
N TYR A 43 -1.03 0.18 3.01
CA TYR A 43 -0.19 -0.09 1.84
C TYR A 43 1.25 -0.42 2.26
N GLN A 44 1.82 0.38 3.17
CA GLN A 44 3.17 0.19 3.70
C GLN A 44 3.33 -1.13 4.44
N LEU A 45 2.35 -1.51 5.25
CA LEU A 45 2.31 -2.83 5.90
C LEU A 45 2.21 -3.97 4.88
N GLY A 46 1.42 -3.79 3.83
CA GLY A 46 1.32 -4.76 2.73
C GLY A 46 2.69 -4.98 2.07
N ASN A 47 3.40 -3.90 1.79
CA ASN A 47 4.77 -3.95 1.28
C ASN A 47 5.75 -4.61 2.26
N LEU A 48 5.59 -4.39 3.56
CA LEU A 48 6.44 -5.02 4.58
C LEU A 48 6.26 -6.52 4.59
N ILE A 49 5.01 -7.00 4.62
CA ILE A 49 4.71 -8.43 4.59
C ILE A 49 5.24 -9.04 3.29
N LEU A 50 5.00 -8.39 2.14
CA LEU A 50 5.51 -8.84 0.84
C LEU A 50 7.05 -8.93 0.82
N HIS A 51 7.72 -7.92 1.37
CA HIS A 51 9.17 -7.87 1.45
C HIS A 51 9.74 -8.96 2.36
N LEU A 52 9.14 -9.18 3.54
CA LEU A 52 9.56 -10.25 4.45
C LEU A 52 9.43 -11.65 3.81
N LEU A 53 8.44 -11.85 2.94
CA LEU A 53 8.20 -13.14 2.28
C LEU A 53 9.04 -13.35 1.02
N THR A 54 9.41 -12.28 0.31
CA THR A 54 9.94 -12.40 -1.06
C THR A 54 11.21 -11.60 -1.32
N GLY A 55 11.55 -10.65 -0.47
CA GLY A 55 12.60 -9.65 -0.68
C GLY A 55 12.19 -8.48 -1.58
N TYR A 56 10.96 -8.47 -2.13
CA TYR A 56 10.46 -7.44 -3.04
C TYR A 56 9.39 -6.56 -2.38
N SER A 57 9.25 -5.34 -2.86
CA SER A 57 8.15 -4.43 -2.53
C SER A 57 7.63 -3.78 -3.82
N ILE A 58 6.45 -3.15 -3.75
CA ILE A 58 5.84 -2.43 -4.86
C ILE A 58 5.71 -0.97 -4.43
N ASP A 59 6.58 -0.10 -4.94
CA ASP A 59 6.46 1.33 -4.66
C ASP A 59 5.21 1.90 -5.34
N GLY A 60 4.61 2.93 -4.75
CA GLY A 60 3.45 3.61 -5.29
C GLY A 60 3.66 4.11 -6.72
N GLU A 61 4.89 4.48 -7.11
CA GLU A 61 5.23 4.83 -8.51
C GLU A 61 5.04 3.65 -9.49
N ASP A 62 5.22 2.42 -9.03
CA ASP A 62 5.17 1.21 -9.85
C ASP A 62 3.81 0.50 -9.82
N VAL A 63 2.86 0.96 -8.99
CA VAL A 63 1.57 0.28 -8.77
C VAL A 63 0.72 0.09 -10.04
N PHE A 64 0.92 0.94 -11.05
CA PHE A 64 0.19 0.87 -12.32
C PHE A 64 0.85 -0.05 -13.36
N LYS A 65 2.06 -0.56 -13.08
CA LYS A 65 2.76 -1.54 -13.91
C LYS A 65 2.17 -2.93 -13.63
N LYS A 66 1.02 -3.23 -14.22
CA LYS A 66 0.22 -4.46 -13.93
C LYS A 66 1.05 -5.74 -13.95
N ASP A 67 1.91 -5.91 -14.96
CA ASP A 67 2.77 -7.11 -15.08
C ASP A 67 3.76 -7.21 -13.93
N HIS A 68 4.36 -6.09 -13.51
CA HIS A 68 5.27 -6.04 -12.36
C HIS A 68 4.53 -6.40 -11.06
N VAL A 69 3.35 -5.83 -10.84
CA VAL A 69 2.53 -6.12 -9.65
C VAL A 69 2.15 -7.60 -9.59
N GLN A 70 1.68 -8.16 -10.71
CA GLN A 70 1.28 -9.58 -10.80
C GLN A 70 2.48 -10.52 -10.58
N GLN A 71 3.62 -10.24 -11.21
CA GLN A 71 4.83 -11.04 -11.04
C GLN A 71 5.33 -11.01 -9.59
N THR A 72 5.35 -9.84 -8.96
CA THR A 72 5.82 -9.69 -7.58
C THR A 72 4.90 -10.39 -6.58
N LEU A 73 3.58 -10.16 -6.67
CA LEU A 73 2.61 -10.87 -5.82
C LEU A 73 2.57 -12.38 -6.10
N GLY A 74 2.86 -12.80 -7.34
CA GLY A 74 2.93 -14.20 -7.74
C GLY A 74 3.95 -15.02 -6.96
N LYS A 75 4.98 -14.38 -6.40
CA LYS A 75 6.01 -15.02 -5.57
C LYS A 75 5.51 -15.45 -4.19
N VAL A 76 4.35 -14.95 -3.75
CA VAL A 76 3.75 -15.33 -2.47
C VAL A 76 3.05 -16.68 -2.61
N ALA A 77 3.59 -17.70 -1.94
CA ALA A 77 3.10 -19.09 -2.04
C ALA A 77 1.68 -19.28 -1.45
N ASN A 78 1.39 -18.66 -0.30
CA ASN A 78 0.07 -18.78 0.32
C ASN A 78 -0.96 -17.93 -0.45
N THR A 79 -1.94 -18.58 -1.06
CA THR A 79 -2.92 -17.93 -1.94
C THR A 79 -3.85 -16.96 -1.21
N LYS A 80 -4.22 -17.24 0.05
CA LYS A 80 -5.05 -16.36 0.88
C LYS A 80 -4.28 -15.10 1.29
N LEU A 81 -3.03 -15.26 1.69
CA LEU A 81 -2.15 -14.14 2.01
C LEU A 81 -1.86 -13.28 0.78
N ARG A 82 -1.59 -13.90 -0.38
CA ARG A 82 -1.43 -13.20 -1.65
C ARG A 82 -2.68 -12.38 -2.02
N SER A 83 -3.87 -12.94 -1.82
CA SER A 83 -5.13 -12.22 -2.04
C SER A 83 -5.31 -11.04 -1.07
N LEU A 84 -4.94 -11.21 0.20
CA LEU A 84 -4.93 -10.10 1.15
C LEU A 84 -3.95 -8.99 0.73
N LEU A 85 -2.71 -9.34 0.37
CA LEU A 85 -1.70 -8.41 -0.10
C LEU A 85 -2.15 -7.64 -1.36
N PHE A 86 -2.80 -8.32 -2.30
CA PHE A 86 -3.38 -7.69 -3.48
C PHE A 86 -4.41 -6.60 -3.13
N ASN A 87 -5.22 -6.82 -2.08
CA ASN A 87 -6.19 -5.83 -1.61
C ASN A 87 -5.52 -4.69 -0.80
N MET A 88 -4.48 -4.99 -0.03
CA MET A 88 -3.73 -3.97 0.71
C MET A 88 -2.95 -3.03 -0.21
N LEU A 89 -2.46 -3.55 -1.34
CA LEU A 89 -1.63 -2.83 -2.32
C LEU A 89 -2.44 -2.23 -3.48
N ARG A 90 -3.74 -1.97 -3.27
CA ARG A 90 -4.57 -1.31 -4.28
C ARG A 90 -4.09 0.12 -4.54
N PRO A 91 -4.09 0.59 -5.81
CA PRO A 91 -3.72 1.97 -6.12
C PRO A 91 -4.58 2.98 -5.37
N ASP A 92 -5.90 2.78 -5.40
CA ASP A 92 -6.87 3.66 -4.75
C ASP A 92 -6.98 3.34 -3.24
N PRO A 93 -6.77 4.32 -2.34
CA PRO A 93 -6.97 4.16 -0.91
C PRO A 93 -8.36 3.64 -0.50
N GLU A 94 -9.41 3.98 -1.25
CA GLU A 94 -10.80 3.58 -0.96
C GLU A 94 -11.02 2.08 -1.20
N GLU A 95 -10.27 1.48 -2.14
CA GLU A 95 -10.29 0.04 -2.40
C GLU A 95 -9.51 -0.77 -1.35
N ARG A 96 -8.72 -0.11 -0.49
CA ARG A 96 -7.91 -0.80 0.52
C ARG A 96 -8.76 -1.14 1.75
N PRO A 97 -8.55 -2.34 2.34
CA PRO A 97 -9.19 -2.70 3.60
C PRO A 97 -8.73 -1.78 4.74
N SER A 98 -9.52 -1.73 5.82
CA SER A 98 -9.07 -1.11 7.06
C SER A 98 -8.03 -1.94 7.78
N MET A 99 -7.27 -1.30 8.68
CA MET A 99 -6.29 -2.02 9.49
C MET A 99 -6.94 -3.13 10.34
N ASP A 100 -8.15 -2.90 10.85
CA ASP A 100 -8.91 -3.91 11.58
C ASP A 100 -9.30 -5.10 10.69
N GLU A 101 -9.71 -4.84 9.45
CA GLU A 101 -10.02 -5.89 8.48
C GLU A 101 -8.78 -6.68 8.09
N VAL A 102 -7.64 -6.00 7.93
CA VAL A 102 -6.33 -6.63 7.70
C VAL A 102 -5.98 -7.55 8.86
N LEU A 103 -6.04 -7.06 10.10
CA LEU A 103 -5.71 -7.83 11.30
C LEU A 103 -6.60 -9.07 11.43
N ARG A 104 -7.92 -8.93 11.28
CA ARG A 104 -8.86 -10.06 11.32
C ARG A 104 -8.53 -11.12 10.27
N LYS A 105 -8.19 -10.70 9.04
CA LYS A 105 -7.82 -11.63 7.96
C LYS A 105 -6.47 -12.31 8.23
N LEU A 106 -5.48 -11.59 8.75
CA LEU A 106 -4.17 -12.16 9.12
C LEU A 106 -4.31 -13.21 10.22
N VAL A 107 -5.06 -12.91 11.28
CA VAL A 107 -5.33 -13.85 12.38
C VAL A 107 -6.02 -15.12 11.86
N LYS A 108 -7.01 -14.98 10.96
CA LYS A 108 -7.66 -16.13 10.34
C LYS A 108 -6.68 -16.99 9.53
N ILE A 109 -5.84 -16.36 8.69
CA ILE A 109 -4.83 -17.08 7.91
C ILE A 109 -3.84 -17.81 8.84
N TYR A 110 -3.41 -17.15 9.91
CA TYR A 110 -2.49 -17.73 10.89
C TYR A 110 -3.09 -18.98 11.56
N HIS A 111 -4.35 -18.94 11.99
CA HIS A 111 -5.02 -20.11 12.59
C HIS A 111 -5.25 -21.27 11.62
N GLU A 112 -5.26 -21.04 10.31
CA GLU A 112 -5.38 -22.11 9.32
C GLU A 112 -4.02 -22.76 8.99
N LEU A 113 -2.91 -22.16 9.45
CA LEU A 113 -1.55 -22.68 9.26
C LEU A 113 -1.04 -23.52 10.44
N GLY A 114 -1.64 -23.34 11.62
CA GLY A 114 -1.37 -24.12 12.83
C GLY A 114 -2.35 -25.27 13.00
#